data_AF-A0A9D2YCT9-F1
#
_entry.id   AF-A0A9D2YCT9-F1
#
_cell.length_a   1.000
_cell.length_b   1.000
_cell.length_c   1.000
_cell.angle_alpha   90.00
_cell.angle_beta   90.00
_cell.angle_gamma   90.00
#
_symmetry.space_group_name_H-M   'P 1'
#
loop_
_entity.id
_entity.type
_entity.pdbx_description
1 polymer ?
#
loop_
_entity_poly.entity_id
_entity_poly.type
_entity_poly.pdbx_seq_one_letter_code
_entity_poly.pdbx_strand_id
1 'polypeptide(L)'
;MLINDTLQILSSVLLFLCAMAQLRFALLLCVPLLFLSTGTFQNTNLILAVMSLERYVAIFYPLQRPTFWRSDRIWIIILSLWVISFTFPITEFFLGKQNPAADVLLSHVLCKAVVVNSLPVQGLFRAAVSVLFFAVVAVVILFTYVRILMETRKLRQDRASVRKALHTVLLHGLQLLLCMLAFTHPFTETLIVMHTKWLQEDIAFFNYFCFILFPRFLSPLIYGFRDQSLRKHIQNRFARHPQKVRC
;
A
#
# COMPACT_ATOMS: atom_id res chain seq x y z
N MET A 1 8.83 4.06 -2.02
CA MET A 1 8.10 3.07 -1.21
C MET A 1 8.14 3.43 0.26
N LEU A 2 9.30 3.38 0.95
CA LEU A 2 9.37 3.63 2.40
C LEU A 2 8.69 4.92 2.86
N ILE A 3 8.99 6.07 2.23
CA ILE A 3 8.36 7.36 2.56
C ILE A 3 6.83 7.30 2.42
N ASN A 4 6.34 6.68 1.35
CA ASN A 4 4.91 6.53 1.12
C ASN A 4 4.25 5.66 2.19
N ASP A 5 4.88 4.51 2.53
CA ASP A 5 4.37 3.62 3.57
C ASP A 5 4.39 4.29 4.96
N THR A 6 5.40 5.13 5.25
CA THR A 6 5.47 5.91 6.50
C THR A 6 4.34 6.95 6.57
N LEU A 7 4.15 7.76 5.51
CA LEU A 7 3.08 8.77 5.45
C LEU A 7 1.70 8.12 5.60
N GLN A 8 1.56 6.97 4.97
CA GLN A 8 0.36 6.18 5.00
C GLN A 8 0.05 5.59 6.38
N ILE A 9 1.04 5.00 7.07
CA ILE A 9 0.87 4.47 8.43
C ILE A 9 0.57 5.61 9.39
N LEU A 10 1.31 6.72 9.29
CA LEU A 10 1.12 7.88 10.14
C LEU A 10 -0.31 8.41 10.02
N SER A 11 -0.76 8.66 8.79
CA SER A 11 -2.13 9.14 8.54
C SER A 11 -3.20 8.13 8.96
N SER A 12 -3.02 6.84 8.69
CA SER A 12 -4.02 5.83 9.06
C SER A 12 -4.11 5.60 10.57
N VAL A 13 -2.98 5.62 11.29
CA VAL A 13 -2.95 5.51 12.76
C VAL A 13 -3.59 6.73 13.41
N LEU A 14 -3.28 7.95 12.92
CA LEU A 14 -3.93 9.17 13.39
C LEU A 14 -5.45 9.10 13.21
N LEU A 15 -5.92 8.70 12.02
CA LEU A 15 -7.34 8.53 11.75
C LEU A 15 -7.99 7.47 12.66
N PHE A 16 -7.32 6.32 12.85
CA PHE A 16 -7.81 5.25 13.71
C PHE A 16 -7.93 5.70 15.18
N LEU A 17 -6.90 6.37 15.72
CA LEU A 17 -6.93 6.92 17.08
C LEU A 17 -8.02 7.97 17.25
N CYS A 18 -8.20 8.87 16.27
CA CYS A 18 -9.28 9.86 16.28
C CYS A 18 -10.67 9.20 16.28
N ALA A 19 -10.83 8.12 15.50
CA ALA A 19 -12.08 7.37 15.43
C ALA A 19 -12.39 6.62 16.73
N MET A 20 -11.38 6.00 17.36
CA MET A 20 -11.51 5.30 18.65
C MET A 20 -11.80 6.26 19.81
N ALA A 21 -11.10 7.40 19.84
CA ALA A 21 -11.32 8.43 20.85
C ALA A 21 -12.60 9.26 20.61
N GLN A 22 -13.39 8.92 19.59
CA GLN A 22 -14.63 9.61 19.20
C GLN A 22 -14.48 11.14 19.04
N LEU A 23 -13.27 11.59 18.64
CA LEU A 23 -12.97 13.00 18.51
C LEU A 23 -13.67 13.58 17.28
N ARG A 24 -14.35 14.72 17.48
CA ARG A 24 -15.04 15.44 16.41
C ARG A 24 -14.19 16.62 15.96
N PHE A 25 -13.70 16.55 14.74
CA PHE A 25 -12.89 17.62 14.14
C PHE A 25 -13.70 18.35 13.08
N ALA A 26 -13.32 19.61 12.81
CA ALA A 26 -13.82 20.32 11.64
C ALA A 26 -13.47 19.53 10.37
N LEU A 27 -14.40 19.49 9.42
CA LEU A 27 -14.25 18.76 8.17
C LEU A 27 -12.97 19.18 7.40
N LEU A 28 -12.57 20.43 7.52
CA LEU A 28 -11.31 20.99 7.00
C LEU A 28 -10.04 20.24 7.44
N LEU A 29 -9.99 19.70 8.66
CA LEU A 29 -8.84 18.91 9.13
C LEU A 29 -8.96 17.44 8.74
N CYS A 30 -10.17 16.91 8.75
CA CYS A 30 -10.45 15.50 8.48
C CYS A 30 -10.24 15.13 6.99
N VAL A 31 -10.71 15.96 6.07
CA VAL A 31 -10.66 15.67 4.61
C VAL A 31 -9.23 15.51 4.10
N PRO A 32 -8.27 16.40 4.41
CA PRO A 32 -6.88 16.22 3.99
C PRO A 32 -6.24 14.94 4.55
N LEU A 33 -6.52 14.58 5.80
CA LEU A 33 -6.01 13.35 6.42
C LEU A 33 -6.56 12.10 5.71
N LEU A 34 -7.86 12.08 5.39
CA LEU A 34 -8.49 11.01 4.63
C LEU A 34 -7.94 10.89 3.21
N PHE A 35 -7.72 12.02 2.53
CA PHE A 35 -7.10 12.06 1.21
C PHE A 35 -5.68 11.54 1.22
N LEU A 36 -4.88 11.98 2.20
CA LEU A 36 -3.51 11.51 2.35
C LEU A 36 -3.50 9.99 2.58
N SER A 37 -4.34 9.49 3.48
CA SER A 37 -4.41 8.05 3.80
C SER A 37 -4.97 7.19 2.66
N THR A 38 -5.88 7.70 1.85
CA THR A 38 -6.41 6.94 0.71
C THR A 38 -5.48 7.01 -0.50
N GLY A 39 -4.95 8.19 -0.79
CA GLY A 39 -4.04 8.43 -1.91
C GLY A 39 -2.72 7.68 -1.72
N THR A 40 -2.12 7.71 -0.53
CA THR A 40 -0.89 6.95 -0.28
C THR A 40 -1.10 5.43 -0.34
N PHE A 41 -2.30 4.93 -0.05
CA PHE A 41 -2.62 3.50 -0.13
C PHE A 41 -2.60 3.05 -1.58
N GLN A 42 -3.27 3.82 -2.45
CA GLN A 42 -3.29 3.56 -3.89
C GLN A 42 -1.89 3.70 -4.50
N ASN A 43 -1.13 4.69 -4.05
CA ASN A 43 0.24 4.91 -4.49
C ASN A 43 1.14 3.71 -4.19
N THR A 44 0.98 3.02 -3.06
CA THR A 44 1.73 1.79 -2.76
C THR A 44 1.52 0.73 -3.85
N ASN A 45 0.28 0.55 -4.34
CA ASN A 45 -0.02 -0.43 -5.38
C ASN A 45 0.64 -0.07 -6.73
N LEU A 46 0.60 1.20 -7.11
CA LEU A 46 1.27 1.67 -8.33
C LEU A 46 2.80 1.58 -8.21
N ILE A 47 3.36 1.91 -7.04
CA ILE A 47 4.79 1.76 -6.77
C ILE A 47 5.21 0.30 -6.93
N LEU A 48 4.39 -0.67 -6.48
CA LEU A 48 4.66 -2.10 -6.68
C LEU A 48 4.71 -2.48 -8.17
N ALA A 49 3.77 -2.00 -8.98
CA ALA A 49 3.80 -2.21 -10.43
C ALA A 49 5.07 -1.62 -11.06
N VAL A 50 5.41 -0.37 -10.72
CA VAL A 50 6.63 0.29 -11.22
C VAL A 50 7.88 -0.47 -10.78
N MET A 51 8.00 -0.91 -9.53
CA MET A 51 9.16 -1.70 -9.08
C MET A 51 9.28 -3.04 -9.82
N SER A 52 8.16 -3.70 -10.15
CA SER A 52 8.20 -4.92 -10.96
C SER A 52 8.66 -4.65 -12.40
N LEU A 53 8.21 -3.53 -13.00
CA LEU A 53 8.65 -3.08 -14.32
C LEU A 53 10.14 -2.69 -14.32
N GLU A 54 10.63 -2.06 -13.25
CA GLU A 54 12.04 -1.72 -13.08
C GLU A 54 12.91 -2.98 -13.21
N ARG A 55 12.50 -4.07 -12.54
CA ARG A 55 13.23 -5.35 -12.57
C ARG A 55 13.19 -5.96 -13.96
N TYR A 56 12.06 -5.91 -14.63
CA TYR A 56 11.94 -6.33 -16.03
C TYR A 56 12.90 -5.55 -16.93
N VAL A 57 12.88 -4.22 -16.89
CA VAL A 57 13.74 -3.38 -17.72
C VAL A 57 15.23 -3.63 -17.42
N ALA A 58 15.60 -3.81 -16.16
CA ALA A 58 16.98 -4.09 -15.77
C ALA A 58 17.51 -5.43 -16.32
N ILE A 59 16.65 -6.44 -16.49
CA ILE A 59 17.04 -7.75 -17.02
C ILE A 59 17.15 -7.73 -18.55
N PHE A 60 16.18 -7.10 -19.22
CA PHE A 60 16.09 -7.12 -20.68
C PHE A 60 16.93 -6.03 -21.35
N TYR A 61 17.19 -4.91 -20.66
CA TYR A 61 17.93 -3.77 -21.20
C TYR A 61 19.05 -3.32 -20.24
N PRO A 62 20.02 -4.18 -19.91
CA PRO A 62 21.07 -3.86 -18.94
C PRO A 62 21.99 -2.71 -19.38
N LEU A 63 22.27 -2.60 -20.69
CA LEU A 63 23.21 -1.61 -21.26
C LEU A 63 22.52 -0.35 -21.83
N GLN A 64 21.28 -0.47 -22.31
CA GLN A 64 20.52 0.62 -22.89
C GLN A 64 19.25 0.86 -22.07
N ARG A 65 19.42 1.32 -20.82
CA ARG A 65 18.27 1.66 -19.98
C ARG A 65 17.43 2.73 -20.70
N PRO A 66 16.11 2.49 -20.90
CA PRO A 66 15.24 3.49 -21.50
C PRO A 66 15.38 4.82 -20.78
N THR A 67 15.25 5.92 -21.53
CA THR A 67 15.39 7.29 -21.02
C THR A 67 14.54 7.56 -19.77
N PHE A 68 13.35 6.96 -19.68
CA PHE A 68 12.45 7.07 -18.53
C PHE A 68 13.00 6.44 -17.23
N TRP A 69 13.83 5.41 -17.33
CA TRP A 69 14.38 4.67 -16.18
C TRP A 69 15.74 5.19 -15.72
N ARG A 70 16.19 6.34 -16.23
CA ARG A 70 17.40 6.98 -15.77
C ARG A 70 17.16 7.78 -14.48
N SER A 71 18.21 7.91 -13.68
CA SER A 71 18.14 8.58 -12.37
C SER A 71 17.77 10.06 -12.45
N ASP A 72 18.07 10.74 -13.56
CA ASP A 72 17.73 12.14 -13.81
C ASP A 72 16.22 12.33 -14.05
N ARG A 73 15.50 11.29 -14.47
CA ARG A 73 14.08 11.36 -14.87
C ARG A 73 13.13 10.55 -13.99
N ILE A 74 13.63 9.83 -13.00
CA ILE A 74 12.81 9.00 -12.11
C ILE A 74 11.76 9.82 -11.34
N TRP A 75 12.05 11.10 -11.07
CA TRP A 75 11.11 12.03 -10.45
C TRP A 75 9.83 12.22 -11.26
N ILE A 76 9.87 12.11 -12.59
CA ILE A 76 8.68 12.20 -13.46
C ILE A 76 7.75 11.02 -13.19
N ILE A 77 8.31 9.81 -13.07
CA ILE A 77 7.54 8.61 -12.71
C ILE A 77 6.92 8.81 -11.34
N ILE A 78 7.72 9.22 -10.34
CA ILE A 78 7.25 9.44 -8.97
C ILE A 78 6.09 10.45 -8.95
N LEU A 79 6.24 11.60 -9.59
CA LEU A 79 5.21 12.63 -9.67
C LEU A 79 3.93 12.10 -10.33
N SER A 80 4.07 11.34 -11.42
CA SER A 80 2.93 10.74 -12.12
C SER A 80 2.15 9.77 -11.22
N LEU A 81 2.85 8.94 -10.43
CA LEU A 81 2.20 8.02 -9.50
C LEU A 81 1.40 8.79 -8.44
N TRP A 82 1.95 9.88 -7.90
CA TRP A 82 1.24 10.72 -6.94
C TRP A 82 -0.01 11.35 -7.54
N VAL A 83 0.10 11.94 -8.73
CA VAL A 83 -1.04 12.57 -9.43
C VAL A 83 -2.16 11.55 -9.69
N ILE A 84 -1.82 10.39 -10.25
CA ILE A 84 -2.79 9.31 -10.49
C ILE A 84 -3.43 8.86 -9.18
N SER A 85 -2.65 8.64 -8.12
CA SER A 85 -3.17 8.16 -6.83
C SER A 85 -4.09 9.15 -6.13
N PHE A 86 -3.89 10.47 -6.30
CA PHE A 86 -4.76 11.46 -5.68
C PHE A 86 -6.01 11.78 -6.50
N THR A 87 -6.01 11.48 -7.80
CA THR A 87 -7.16 11.77 -8.67
C THR A 87 -8.43 11.03 -8.21
N PHE A 88 -8.30 9.80 -7.74
CA PHE A 88 -9.44 8.98 -7.29
C PHE A 88 -10.09 9.45 -5.98
N PRO A 89 -9.37 9.69 -4.87
CA PRO A 89 -9.99 10.22 -3.65
C PRO A 89 -10.60 11.62 -3.87
N ILE A 90 -10.01 12.44 -4.76
CA ILE A 90 -10.59 13.72 -5.16
C ILE A 90 -11.93 13.50 -5.87
N THR A 91 -11.96 12.60 -6.85
CA THR A 91 -13.18 12.25 -7.60
C THR A 91 -14.26 11.71 -6.65
N GLU A 92 -13.91 10.78 -5.76
CA GLU A 92 -14.84 10.22 -4.77
C GLU A 92 -15.47 11.31 -3.87
N PHE A 93 -14.67 12.28 -3.43
CA PHE A 93 -15.16 13.39 -2.61
C PHE A 93 -16.14 14.29 -3.34
N PHE A 94 -15.86 14.61 -4.61
CA PHE A 94 -16.79 15.39 -5.43
C PHE A 94 -18.08 14.62 -5.74
N LEU A 95 -18.01 13.29 -5.91
CA LEU A 95 -19.20 12.45 -6.07
C LEU A 95 -20.14 12.46 -4.84
N GLY A 96 -19.60 12.66 -3.64
CA GLY A 96 -20.39 12.71 -2.40
C GLY A 96 -21.01 14.07 -2.09
N LYS A 97 -20.50 15.15 -2.70
CA LYS A 97 -20.86 16.51 -2.33
C LYS A 97 -21.95 17.05 -3.26
N GLN A 98 -23.22 16.97 -2.84
CA GLN A 98 -24.31 17.55 -3.63
C GLN A 98 -24.48 19.06 -3.46
N ASN A 99 -23.97 19.71 -2.38
CA ASN A 99 -23.88 21.17 -2.27
C ASN A 99 -22.96 21.59 -1.10
N PRO A 100 -21.85 22.31 -1.32
CA PRO A 100 -20.99 22.79 -0.24
C PRO A 100 -21.51 24.14 0.29
N ALA A 101 -22.40 24.14 1.28
CA ALA A 101 -22.55 25.33 2.11
C ALA A 101 -21.28 25.51 2.97
N ALA A 102 -20.78 26.74 3.11
CA ALA A 102 -19.56 27.03 3.88
C ALA A 102 -19.67 26.55 5.34
N ASP A 103 -20.87 26.56 5.92
CA ASP A 103 -21.17 26.09 7.27
C ASP A 103 -20.96 24.57 7.45
N VAL A 104 -21.08 23.80 6.38
CA VAL A 104 -20.83 22.34 6.40
C VAL A 104 -19.34 22.04 6.54
N LEU A 105 -18.46 22.96 6.11
CA LEU A 105 -17.00 22.77 6.17
C LEU A 105 -16.43 22.98 7.60
N LEU A 106 -17.10 23.82 8.40
CA LEU A 106 -16.78 24.03 9.82
C LEU A 106 -17.52 23.06 10.75
N SER A 107 -18.45 22.26 10.23
CA SER A 107 -19.19 21.30 11.04
C SER A 107 -18.24 20.24 11.63
N HIS A 108 -18.38 20.02 12.95
CA HIS A 108 -17.59 19.04 13.69
C HIS A 108 -18.16 17.63 13.46
N VAL A 109 -17.44 16.81 12.70
CA VAL A 109 -17.84 15.43 12.37
C VAL A 109 -16.80 14.43 12.88
N LEU A 110 -17.26 13.20 13.11
CA LEU A 110 -16.37 12.10 13.42
C LEU A 110 -15.64 11.71 12.13
N CYS A 111 -14.31 11.64 12.17
CA CYS A 111 -13.50 11.41 10.98
C CYS A 111 -13.49 9.92 10.57
N LYS A 112 -14.64 9.45 10.08
CA LYS A 112 -14.82 8.10 9.53
C LYS A 112 -15.14 8.20 8.04
N ALA A 113 -14.50 7.35 7.23
CA ALA A 113 -14.74 7.29 5.78
C ALA A 113 -16.23 7.05 5.45
N VAL A 114 -16.95 6.33 6.32
CA VAL A 114 -18.40 6.04 6.20
C VAL A 114 -19.27 7.29 6.42
N VAL A 115 -18.81 8.25 7.24
CA VAL A 115 -19.58 9.47 7.57
C VAL A 115 -19.48 10.51 6.45
N VAL A 116 -18.36 10.53 5.72
CA VAL A 116 -18.14 11.45 4.59
C VAL A 116 -18.72 10.89 3.28
N ASN A 117 -18.82 9.56 3.15
CA ASN A 117 -19.18 8.89 1.90
C ASN A 117 -20.42 7.98 2.05
N SER A 118 -21.57 8.60 2.33
CA SER A 118 -22.81 7.88 2.64
C SER A 118 -23.61 7.41 1.41
N LEU A 119 -23.22 7.80 0.19
CA LEU A 119 -23.97 7.42 -1.00
C LEU A 119 -23.56 6.02 -1.50
N PRO A 120 -24.52 5.14 -1.86
CA PRO A 120 -24.23 3.82 -2.45
C PRO A 120 -23.33 3.89 -3.69
N VAL A 121 -23.45 4.98 -4.46
CA VAL A 121 -22.64 5.25 -5.66
C VAL A 121 -21.16 5.39 -5.32
N GLN A 122 -20.80 6.00 -4.18
CA GLN A 122 -19.41 6.13 -3.76
C GLN A 122 -18.82 4.77 -3.34
N GLY A 123 -19.62 3.92 -2.68
CA GLY A 123 -19.23 2.55 -2.36
C GLY A 123 -18.92 1.73 -3.62
N LEU A 124 -19.80 1.81 -4.64
CA LEU A 124 -19.58 1.15 -5.92
C LEU A 124 -18.36 1.69 -6.65
N PHE A 125 -18.18 3.02 -6.69
CA PHE A 125 -17.02 3.66 -7.29
C PHE A 125 -15.71 3.21 -6.64
N ARG A 126 -15.66 3.20 -5.30
CA ARG A 126 -14.50 2.73 -4.54
C ARG A 126 -14.17 1.27 -4.87
N ALA A 127 -15.18 0.39 -4.87
CA ALA A 127 -15.00 -1.01 -5.22
C ALA A 127 -14.48 -1.18 -6.66
N ALA A 128 -15.08 -0.48 -7.63
CA ALA A 128 -14.68 -0.53 -9.02
C ALA A 128 -13.24 -0.06 -9.24
N VAL A 129 -12.86 1.07 -8.61
CA VAL A 129 -11.49 1.60 -8.66
C VAL A 129 -10.51 0.59 -8.05
N SER A 130 -10.82 0.03 -6.89
CA SER A 130 -9.96 -0.98 -6.25
C SER A 130 -9.74 -2.21 -7.14
N VAL A 131 -10.80 -2.74 -7.74
CA VAL A 131 -10.73 -3.88 -8.67
C VAL A 131 -9.91 -3.52 -9.91
N LEU A 132 -10.07 -2.32 -10.46
CA LEU A 132 -9.31 -1.85 -11.61
C LEU A 132 -7.81 -1.77 -11.31
N PHE A 133 -7.43 -1.10 -10.22
CA PHE A 133 -6.03 -0.99 -9.80
C PHE A 133 -5.39 -2.36 -9.60
N PHE A 134 -6.13 -3.27 -8.98
CA PHE A 134 -5.67 -4.63 -8.81
C PHE A 134 -5.42 -5.35 -10.11
N ALA A 135 -6.41 -5.34 -11.01
CA ALA A 135 -6.29 -6.01 -12.30
C ALA A 135 -5.06 -5.49 -13.04
N VAL A 136 -4.86 -4.16 -13.06
CA VAL A 136 -3.69 -3.53 -13.68
C VAL A 136 -2.39 -4.00 -13.03
N VAL A 137 -2.26 -3.91 -11.70
CA VAL A 137 -1.00 -4.28 -11.01
C VAL A 137 -0.74 -5.78 -11.11
N ALA A 138 -1.77 -6.63 -10.99
CA ALA A 138 -1.67 -8.07 -11.12
C ALA A 138 -1.22 -8.48 -12.53
N VAL A 139 -1.81 -7.87 -13.58
CA VAL A 139 -1.40 -8.10 -14.97
C VAL A 139 0.05 -7.69 -15.17
N VAL A 140 0.48 -6.54 -14.64
CA VAL A 140 1.89 -6.09 -14.74
C VAL A 140 2.84 -7.07 -14.03
N ILE A 141 2.51 -7.51 -12.82
CA ILE A 141 3.34 -8.48 -12.06
C ILE A 141 3.40 -9.83 -12.80
N LEU A 142 2.25 -10.34 -13.27
CA LEU A 142 2.20 -11.61 -14.00
C LEU A 142 2.97 -11.52 -15.32
N PHE A 143 2.77 -10.44 -16.08
CA PHE A 143 3.48 -10.19 -17.32
C PHE A 143 4.99 -10.14 -17.10
N THR A 144 5.46 -9.35 -16.12
CA THR A 144 6.89 -9.27 -15.80
C THR A 144 7.44 -10.62 -15.35
N TYR A 145 6.71 -11.37 -14.51
CA TYR A 145 7.10 -12.72 -14.09
C TYR A 145 7.25 -13.70 -15.27
N VAL A 146 6.21 -13.81 -16.12
CA VAL A 146 6.22 -14.73 -17.27
C VAL A 146 7.34 -14.37 -18.23
N ARG A 147 7.53 -13.09 -18.54
CA ARG A 147 8.60 -12.64 -19.45
C ARG A 147 9.98 -12.96 -18.91
N ILE A 148 10.24 -12.68 -17.62
CA ILE A 148 11.51 -13.04 -16.99
C ILE A 148 11.71 -14.57 -17.07
N LEU A 149 10.69 -15.36 -16.75
CA LEU A 149 10.79 -16.82 -16.83
C LEU A 149 11.09 -17.32 -18.26
N MET A 150 10.44 -16.75 -19.27
CA MET A 150 10.66 -17.13 -20.67
C MET A 150 12.09 -16.88 -21.14
N GLU A 151 12.65 -15.70 -20.85
CA GLU A 151 14.04 -15.42 -21.26
C GLU A 151 15.05 -16.32 -20.55
N THR A 152 14.76 -16.72 -19.32
CA THR A 152 15.66 -17.59 -18.58
C THR A 152 15.69 -19.02 -19.10
N ARG A 153 14.60 -19.43 -19.77
CA ARG A 153 14.55 -20.70 -20.51
C ARG A 153 15.28 -20.58 -21.86
N LYS A 154 15.30 -19.40 -22.48
CA LYS A 154 15.90 -19.16 -23.79
C LYS A 154 17.40 -18.86 -23.74
N LEU A 155 17.85 -18.12 -22.73
CA LEU A 155 19.22 -17.65 -22.59
C LEU A 155 19.87 -18.35 -21.40
N ARG A 156 21.12 -18.81 -21.55
CA ARG A 156 22.02 -19.18 -20.43
C ARG A 156 22.42 -17.94 -19.61
N GLN A 157 21.47 -17.09 -19.26
CA GLN A 157 21.68 -15.95 -18.36
C GLN A 157 22.12 -16.45 -16.98
N ASP A 158 22.86 -15.62 -16.25
CA ASP A 158 23.31 -15.95 -14.90
C ASP A 158 22.10 -16.31 -14.01
N ARG A 159 21.98 -17.61 -13.70
CA ARG A 159 20.87 -18.19 -12.93
C ARG A 159 20.72 -17.51 -11.56
N ALA A 160 21.79 -16.96 -11.00
CA ALA A 160 21.76 -16.30 -9.70
C ALA A 160 21.05 -14.93 -9.76
N SER A 161 21.40 -14.07 -10.72
CA SER A 161 20.74 -12.77 -10.93
C SER A 161 19.25 -12.90 -11.22
N VAL A 162 18.88 -13.91 -12.03
CA VAL A 162 17.51 -14.25 -12.40
C VAL A 162 16.69 -14.70 -11.22
N ARG A 163 17.21 -15.67 -10.43
CA ARG A 163 16.51 -16.19 -9.25
C ARG A 163 16.22 -15.07 -8.26
N LYS A 164 17.16 -14.13 -8.12
CA LYS A 164 16.98 -12.93 -7.29
C LYS A 164 15.85 -12.05 -7.83
N ALA A 165 15.77 -11.82 -9.14
CA ALA A 165 14.68 -11.05 -9.74
C ALA A 165 13.31 -11.73 -9.59
N LEU A 166 13.20 -13.04 -9.84
CA LEU A 166 11.96 -13.80 -9.66
C LEU A 166 11.49 -13.78 -8.20
N HIS A 167 12.40 -13.95 -7.24
CA HIS A 167 12.08 -13.83 -5.82
C HIS A 167 11.50 -12.45 -5.51
N THR A 168 12.02 -11.39 -6.14
CA THR A 168 11.51 -10.03 -5.89
C THR A 168 10.14 -9.79 -6.49
N VAL A 169 9.88 -10.32 -7.68
CA VAL A 169 8.55 -10.27 -8.31
C VAL A 169 7.54 -11.07 -7.49
N LEU A 170 7.92 -12.24 -6.96
CA LEU A 170 7.08 -13.02 -6.05
C LEU A 170 6.76 -12.26 -4.75
N LEU A 171 7.75 -11.57 -4.17
CA LEU A 171 7.51 -10.71 -3.00
C LEU A 171 6.58 -9.54 -3.32
N HIS A 172 6.68 -8.94 -4.52
CA HIS A 172 5.72 -7.93 -4.96
C HIS A 172 4.30 -8.51 -5.12
N GLY A 173 4.18 -9.74 -5.62
CA GLY A 173 2.90 -10.46 -5.71
C GLY A 173 2.30 -10.78 -4.33
N LEU A 174 3.13 -11.23 -3.38
CA LEU A 174 2.70 -11.43 -1.98
C LEU A 174 2.25 -10.11 -1.34
N GLN A 175 2.99 -9.02 -1.57
CA GLN A 175 2.60 -7.70 -1.07
C GLN A 175 1.26 -7.25 -1.65
N LEU A 176 1.02 -7.45 -2.95
CA LEU A 176 -0.27 -7.16 -3.58
C LEU A 176 -1.41 -7.98 -2.95
N LEU A 177 -1.17 -9.27 -2.69
CA LEU A 177 -2.15 -10.14 -2.03
C LEU A 177 -2.47 -9.63 -0.62
N LEU A 178 -1.45 -9.26 0.16
CA LEU A 178 -1.64 -8.71 1.51
C LEU A 178 -2.38 -7.37 1.49
N CYS A 179 -2.11 -6.49 0.53
CA CYS A 179 -2.87 -5.26 0.31
C CYS A 179 -4.32 -5.53 -0.11
N MET A 180 -4.58 -6.68 -0.73
CA MET A 180 -5.93 -7.09 -1.12
C MET A 180 -6.82 -7.50 0.05
N LEU A 181 -6.23 -8.17 1.04
CA LEU A 181 -6.92 -8.48 2.29
C LEU A 181 -7.42 -7.21 3.01
N ALA A 182 -6.78 -6.04 2.80
CA ALA A 182 -7.28 -4.74 3.25
C ALA A 182 -8.61 -4.32 2.63
N PHE A 183 -8.89 -4.74 1.39
CA PHE A 183 -10.15 -4.42 0.72
C PHE A 183 -11.30 -5.34 1.14
N THR A 184 -11.00 -6.49 1.77
CA THR A 184 -12.04 -7.33 2.38
C THR A 184 -12.58 -6.78 3.70
N HIS A 185 -11.93 -5.76 4.27
CA HIS A 185 -12.30 -5.10 5.54
C HIS A 185 -13.80 -4.81 5.73
N PRO A 186 -14.52 -4.15 4.79
CA PRO A 186 -15.96 -3.88 4.98
C PRO A 186 -16.81 -5.16 4.98
N PHE A 187 -16.39 -6.19 4.24
CA PHE A 187 -17.08 -7.48 4.22
C PHE A 187 -16.82 -8.29 5.49
N THR A 188 -15.59 -8.30 5.99
CA THR A 188 -15.24 -8.98 7.24
C THR A 188 -15.84 -8.29 8.45
N GLU A 189 -15.88 -6.96 8.49
CA GLU A 189 -16.55 -6.21 9.57
C GLU A 189 -18.04 -6.58 9.64
N THR A 190 -18.73 -6.62 8.49
CA THR A 190 -20.15 -7.01 8.43
C THR A 190 -20.35 -8.48 8.83
N LEU A 191 -19.51 -9.40 8.35
CA LEU A 191 -19.64 -10.83 8.66
C LEU A 191 -19.28 -11.17 10.12
N ILE A 192 -18.26 -10.51 10.70
CA ILE A 192 -17.82 -10.75 12.08
C ILE A 192 -18.83 -10.17 13.07
N VAL A 193 -19.42 -9.00 12.80
CA VAL A 193 -20.53 -8.44 13.61
C VAL A 193 -21.75 -9.36 13.58
N MET A 194 -22.01 -10.03 12.47
CA MET A 194 -23.15 -10.96 12.33
C MET A 194 -22.93 -12.31 13.03
N HIS A 195 -21.69 -12.78 13.14
CA HIS A 195 -21.38 -14.15 13.62
C HIS A 195 -20.63 -14.24 14.94
N THR A 196 -20.19 -13.13 15.53
CA THR A 196 -19.42 -13.13 16.79
C THR A 196 -20.02 -12.20 17.83
N LYS A 197 -19.84 -12.51 19.12
CA LYS A 197 -20.23 -11.64 20.25
C LYS A 197 -19.15 -10.61 20.60
N TRP A 198 -18.22 -10.32 19.70
CA TRP A 198 -17.14 -9.35 19.96
C TRP A 198 -17.69 -7.93 19.99
N LEU A 199 -17.06 -7.06 20.79
CA LEU A 199 -17.35 -5.63 20.71
C LEU A 199 -16.95 -5.10 19.32
N GLN A 200 -17.74 -4.18 18.77
CA GLN A 200 -17.49 -3.61 17.45
C GLN A 200 -16.13 -2.91 17.36
N GLU A 201 -15.63 -2.38 18.47
CA GLU A 201 -14.31 -1.76 18.59
C GLU A 201 -13.16 -2.78 18.45
N ASP A 202 -13.31 -3.98 19.04
CA ASP A 202 -12.32 -5.05 18.95
C ASP A 202 -12.24 -5.60 17.52
N ILE A 203 -13.39 -5.74 16.85
CA ILE A 203 -13.48 -6.15 15.45
C ILE A 203 -12.80 -5.12 14.55
N ALA A 204 -13.06 -3.82 14.78
CA ALA A 204 -12.45 -2.74 14.02
C ALA A 204 -10.92 -2.69 14.21
N PHE A 205 -10.44 -2.85 15.45
CA PHE A 205 -9.01 -2.92 15.74
C PHE A 205 -8.35 -4.14 15.08
N PHE A 206 -8.95 -5.32 15.21
CA PHE A 206 -8.43 -6.55 14.63
C PHE A 206 -8.31 -6.45 13.10
N ASN A 207 -9.37 -6.00 12.44
CA ASN A 207 -9.36 -5.81 10.98
C ASN A 207 -8.31 -4.76 10.56
N TYR A 208 -8.22 -3.63 11.27
CA TYR A 208 -7.21 -2.60 11.00
C TYR A 208 -5.78 -3.15 11.18
N PHE A 209 -5.55 -3.92 12.24
CA PHE A 209 -4.24 -4.53 12.50
C PHE A 209 -3.86 -5.55 11.42
N CYS A 210 -4.72 -6.54 11.18
CA CYS A 210 -4.45 -7.64 10.26
C CYS A 210 -4.31 -7.19 8.81
N PHE A 211 -5.07 -6.17 8.41
CA PHE A 211 -5.16 -5.83 7.00
C PHE A 211 -4.48 -4.51 6.60
N ILE A 212 -4.23 -3.59 7.54
CA ILE A 212 -3.56 -2.32 7.23
C ILE A 212 -2.15 -2.25 7.83
N LEU A 213 -2.00 -2.58 9.11
CA LEU A 213 -0.70 -2.50 9.79
C LEU A 213 0.22 -3.66 9.42
N PHE A 214 -0.26 -4.90 9.57
CA PHE A 214 0.57 -6.10 9.41
C PHE A 214 1.19 -6.24 8.00
N PRO A 215 0.45 -6.06 6.90
CA PRO A 215 1.01 -6.07 5.54
C PRO A 215 2.14 -5.05 5.32
N ARG A 216 2.08 -3.90 6.00
CA ARG A 216 3.06 -2.82 5.83
C ARG A 216 4.26 -2.93 6.74
N PHE A 217 4.13 -3.58 7.91
CA PHE A 217 5.30 -3.95 8.69
C PHE A 217 6.10 -5.07 8.02
N LEU A 218 5.41 -5.95 7.30
CA LEU A 218 6.06 -7.00 6.51
C LEU A 218 6.88 -6.43 5.35
N SER A 219 6.50 -5.31 4.73
CA SER A 219 7.25 -4.79 3.57
C SER A 219 8.70 -4.42 3.92
N PRO A 220 9.01 -3.55 4.90
CA PRO A 220 10.37 -3.25 5.33
C PRO A 220 11.11 -4.48 5.84
N LEU A 221 10.41 -5.43 6.47
CA LEU A 221 11.01 -6.67 6.94
C LEU A 221 11.48 -7.54 5.77
N ILE A 222 10.64 -7.70 4.75
CA ILE A 222 10.93 -8.41 3.51
C ILE A 222 12.09 -7.75 2.76
N TYR A 223 12.06 -6.43 2.57
CA TYR A 223 13.14 -5.71 1.87
C TYR A 223 14.43 -5.63 2.70
N GLY A 224 14.31 -5.54 4.02
CA GLY A 224 15.44 -5.52 4.96
C GLY A 224 16.14 -6.87 5.04
N PHE A 225 15.40 -7.98 5.09
CA PHE A 225 15.98 -9.33 4.98
C PHE A 225 16.59 -9.60 3.61
N ARG A 226 16.10 -8.94 2.55
CA ARG A 226 16.71 -9.00 1.21
C ARG A 226 18.07 -8.31 1.15
N ASP A 227 18.30 -7.28 1.97
CA ASP A 227 19.57 -6.58 1.99
C ASP A 227 20.61 -7.36 2.82
N GLN A 228 21.65 -7.84 2.15
CA GLN A 228 22.73 -8.58 2.81
C GLN A 228 23.49 -7.69 3.80
N SER A 229 23.51 -6.37 3.60
CA SER A 229 24.16 -5.43 4.53
C SER A 229 23.38 -5.36 5.85
N LEU A 230 22.06 -5.22 5.79
CA LEU A 230 21.19 -5.16 6.96
C LEU A 230 21.17 -6.50 7.70
N ARG A 231 21.12 -7.63 6.96
CA ARG A 231 21.22 -8.97 7.54
C ARG A 231 22.52 -9.16 8.32
N LYS A 232 23.66 -8.73 7.77
CA LYS A 232 24.96 -8.78 8.47
C LYS A 232 24.98 -7.86 9.69
N HIS A 233 24.40 -6.66 9.62
CA HIS A 233 24.31 -5.76 10.78
C HIS A 233 23.43 -6.33 11.90
N ILE A 234 22.27 -6.89 11.56
CA ILE A 234 21.36 -7.54 12.52
C ILE A 234 22.02 -8.78 13.11
N GLN A 235 22.63 -9.64 12.30
CA GLN A 235 23.38 -10.81 12.78
C GLN A 235 24.55 -10.41 13.67
N ASN A 236 25.30 -9.36 13.34
CA ASN A 236 26.39 -8.86 14.17
C ASN A 236 25.90 -8.23 15.48
N ARG A 237 24.71 -7.62 15.50
CA ARG A 237 24.09 -7.07 16.71
C ARG A 237 23.54 -8.19 17.61
N PHE A 238 22.90 -9.21 17.03
CA PHE A 238 22.42 -10.39 17.77
C PHE A 238 23.56 -11.31 18.22
N ALA A 239 24.63 -11.46 17.44
CA ALA A 239 25.84 -12.22 17.82
C ALA A 239 26.69 -11.51 18.89
N ARG A 240 26.52 -10.19 19.07
CA ARG A 240 27.08 -9.46 20.24
C ARG A 240 26.20 -9.56 21.50
N HIS A 241 24.99 -10.10 21.40
CA HIS A 241 24.06 -10.25 22.51
C HIS A 241 23.90 -11.65 23.16
N PRO A 242 24.61 -12.75 22.79
CA PRO A 242 24.56 -13.99 23.56
C PRO A 242 25.65 -14.09 24.64
N GLN A 243 26.51 -13.08 24.82
CA GLN A 243 27.67 -13.16 25.74
C GLN A 243 27.61 -12.25 26.96
N LYS A 244 26.41 -11.97 27.50
CA LYS A 244 26.27 -11.34 28.83
C LYS A 244 25.18 -11.96 29.69
N VAL A 245 25.13 -13.30 29.74
CA VAL A 245 24.55 -14.02 30.89
C VAL A 245 25.36 -15.31 31.13
N ARG A 246 26.44 -15.23 31.91
CA ARG A 246 26.88 -16.36 32.76
C ARG A 246 27.86 -15.90 33.84
N CYS A 247 27.44 -16.17 35.08
CA CYS A 247 28.08 -16.02 36.41
C CYS A 247 28.28 -14.59 36.90
#